data_AF-A0A2W4IM50-F1
#
_entry.id   AF-A0A2W4IM50-F1
#
_cell.length_a   1.000
_cell.length_b   1.000
_cell.length_c   1.000
_cell.angle_alpha   90.00
_cell.angle_beta   90.00
_cell.angle_gamma   90.00
#
_symmetry.space_group_name_H-M   'P 1'
#
loop_
_entity.id
_entity.type
_entity.pdbx_description
1 polymer ?
#
loop_
_entity_poly.entity_id
_entity_poly.type
_entity_poly.pdbx_seq_one_letter_code
_entity_poly.pdbx_strand_id
1 'polypeptide(L)'
;MNSRPYTDFRNKLLGKRVDYDNFAGFQCVDLIKVYLDSCLGMGTIGRIGNASDIRENRYSYFNNTWEKIPGTNNLMQGDIIISTKGKYGHIAIVDHVANGKIFVLEQNGAGIDSGSGLGANAVRVQPYDPSFRAGVRRCKKIFDHLQLERAFIEQKVQKLSRELFALQQDLHNTTVYREGIRFKK
;
A
#
# COMPACT_ATOMS: atom_id res chain seq x y z
N MET A 1 -10.55 -17.40 -6.30
CA MET A 1 -10.92 -15.96 -6.24
C MET A 1 -9.66 -15.16 -5.96
N ASN A 2 -9.34 -14.24 -6.87
CA ASN A 2 -8.13 -13.40 -6.88
C ASN A 2 -8.31 -12.18 -5.96
N SER A 3 -8.60 -12.36 -4.67
CA SER A 3 -8.71 -11.18 -3.79
C SER A 3 -7.32 -10.58 -3.60
N ARG A 4 -7.17 -9.28 -3.83
CA ARG A 4 -5.94 -8.53 -3.54
C ARG A 4 -6.28 -7.47 -2.50
N PRO A 5 -6.46 -7.84 -1.22
CA PRO A 5 -7.21 -7.02 -0.27
C PRO A 5 -6.69 -5.58 -0.15
N TYR A 6 -5.38 -5.40 -0.01
CA TYR A 6 -4.79 -4.07 0.05
C TYR A 6 -4.88 -3.32 -1.29
N THR A 7 -4.55 -3.98 -2.40
CA THR A 7 -4.62 -3.35 -3.73
C THR A 7 -6.04 -2.88 -4.05
N ASP A 8 -7.04 -3.73 -3.77
CA ASP A 8 -8.46 -3.44 -4.01
C ASP A 8 -8.94 -2.31 -3.09
N PHE A 9 -8.55 -2.34 -1.81
CA PHE A 9 -8.80 -1.26 -0.84
C PHE A 9 -8.21 0.08 -1.33
N ARG A 10 -6.93 0.10 -1.71
CA ARG A 10 -6.26 1.29 -2.22
C ARG A 10 -6.97 1.84 -3.45
N ASN A 11 -7.21 1.00 -4.45
CA ASN A 11 -7.83 1.42 -5.70
C ASN A 11 -9.26 1.96 -5.49
N LYS A 12 -9.99 1.41 -4.51
CA LYS A 12 -11.32 1.91 -4.14
C LYS A 12 -11.29 3.33 -3.57
N LEU A 13 -10.22 3.71 -2.87
CA LEU A 13 -10.12 4.99 -2.15
C LEU A 13 -9.30 6.06 -2.87
N LEU A 14 -8.40 5.71 -3.80
CA LEU A 14 -7.60 6.69 -4.53
C LEU A 14 -8.44 7.84 -5.10
N GLY A 15 -8.01 9.07 -4.83
CA GLY A 15 -8.68 10.32 -5.22
C GLY A 15 -9.92 10.66 -4.41
N LYS A 16 -10.38 9.79 -3.50
CA LYS A 16 -11.53 10.04 -2.63
C LYS A 16 -11.10 10.66 -1.31
N ARG A 17 -12.08 11.20 -0.60
CA ARG A 17 -11.93 11.75 0.73
C ARG A 17 -12.68 10.85 1.69
N VAL A 18 -12.07 10.57 2.82
CA VAL A 18 -12.67 9.74 3.85
C VAL A 18 -12.70 10.49 5.16
N ASP A 19 -13.89 10.62 5.71
CA ASP A 19 -14.15 11.16 7.04
C ASP A 19 -14.87 10.04 7.80
N TYR A 20 -14.15 9.35 8.69
CA TYR A 20 -14.66 8.11 9.29
C TYR A 20 -15.55 8.41 10.49
N ASP A 21 -15.23 9.45 11.26
CA ASP A 21 -15.93 9.80 12.50
C ASP A 21 -16.69 11.13 12.45
N ASN A 22 -16.74 11.80 11.29
CA ASN A 22 -17.31 13.13 11.09
C ASN A 22 -16.68 14.20 12.01
N PHE A 23 -15.41 14.02 12.40
CA PHE A 23 -14.70 14.90 13.30
C PHE A 23 -13.39 15.41 12.68
N ALA A 24 -13.22 16.73 12.69
CA ALA A 24 -12.07 17.42 12.10
C ALA A 24 -11.86 17.18 10.58
N GLY A 25 -12.87 16.67 9.87
CA GLY A 25 -12.87 16.52 8.42
C GLY A 25 -12.01 15.35 7.93
N PHE A 26 -11.30 15.54 6.82
CA PHE A 26 -10.59 14.45 6.14
C PHE A 26 -9.15 14.30 6.67
N GLN A 27 -8.93 13.60 7.77
CA GLN A 27 -7.62 13.48 8.41
C GLN A 27 -6.87 12.20 8.03
N CYS A 28 -5.57 12.15 8.34
CA CYS A 28 -4.74 10.97 8.12
C CYS A 28 -5.21 9.75 8.95
N VAL A 29 -5.75 10.00 10.14
CA VAL A 29 -6.28 8.96 11.04
C VAL A 29 -7.60 8.36 10.54
N ASP A 30 -8.39 9.08 9.75
CA ASP A 30 -9.61 8.54 9.14
C ASP A 30 -9.29 7.41 8.18
N LEU A 31 -8.30 7.62 7.30
CA LEU A 31 -7.84 6.58 6.39
C LEU A 31 -7.38 5.33 7.15
N ILE A 32 -6.70 5.50 8.30
CA ILE A 32 -6.28 4.37 9.14
C ILE A 32 -7.48 3.65 9.74
N LYS A 33 -8.49 4.36 10.26
CA LYS A 33 -9.71 3.72 10.79
C LYS A 33 -10.40 2.88 9.72
N VAL A 34 -10.52 3.41 8.50
CA VAL A 34 -11.14 2.69 7.37
C VAL A 34 -10.32 1.48 6.97
N TYR A 35 -8.99 1.57 7.03
CA TYR A 35 -8.10 0.45 6.78
C TYR A 35 -8.25 -0.66 7.83
N LEU A 36 -8.27 -0.31 9.11
CA LEU A 36 -8.47 -1.26 10.20
C LEU A 36 -9.85 -1.93 10.11
N ASP A 37 -10.91 -1.15 9.86
CA ASP A 37 -12.29 -1.62 9.75
C ASP A 37 -12.49 -2.50 8.50
N SER A 38 -12.36 -1.89 7.31
CA SER A 38 -12.80 -2.51 6.06
C SER A 38 -11.75 -3.38 5.38
N CYS A 39 -10.46 -3.06 5.53
CA CYS A 39 -9.40 -3.86 4.91
C CYS A 39 -8.95 -4.99 5.83
N LEU A 40 -8.61 -4.69 7.08
CA LEU A 40 -8.13 -5.69 8.03
C LEU A 40 -9.26 -6.47 8.71
N GLY A 41 -10.49 -5.98 8.63
CA GLY A 41 -11.67 -6.66 9.19
C GLY A 41 -11.69 -6.62 10.71
N MET A 42 -11.19 -5.56 11.33
CA MET A 42 -11.15 -5.40 12.78
C MET A 42 -12.45 -4.84 13.37
N GLY A 43 -13.43 -4.54 12.52
CA GLY A 43 -14.71 -3.95 12.88
C GLY A 43 -14.62 -2.46 13.15
N THR A 44 -15.72 -1.89 13.64
CA THR A 44 -15.86 -0.45 13.84
C THR A 44 -14.83 0.10 14.82
N ILE A 45 -14.11 1.13 14.38
CA ILE A 45 -13.01 1.74 15.12
C ILE A 45 -13.50 2.99 15.82
N GLY A 46 -13.36 3.02 17.14
CA GLY A 46 -13.69 4.19 17.95
C GLY A 46 -12.69 5.32 17.78
N ARG A 47 -12.75 6.27 18.72
CA ARG A 47 -11.90 7.46 18.69
C ARG A 47 -10.42 7.07 18.85
N ILE A 48 -9.63 7.43 17.84
CA ILE A 48 -8.16 7.42 17.87
C ILE A 48 -7.72 8.88 17.88
N GLY A 49 -6.73 9.20 18.71
CA GLY A 49 -6.14 10.54 18.80
C GLY A 49 -5.21 10.82 17.63
N ASN A 50 -4.20 11.65 17.84
CA ASN A 50 -3.29 12.04 16.78
C ASN A 50 -2.37 10.88 16.38
N ALA A 51 -1.73 11.01 15.21
CA ALA A 51 -0.77 10.01 14.73
C ALA A 51 0.36 9.76 15.75
N SER A 52 0.83 10.80 16.44
CA SER A 52 1.83 10.69 17.52
C SER A 52 1.37 9.80 18.68
N ASP A 53 0.08 9.82 19.02
CA ASP A 53 -0.49 9.07 20.15
C ASP A 53 -0.51 7.56 19.87
N ILE A 54 -0.61 7.17 18.59
CA ILE A 54 -0.59 5.77 18.15
C ILE A 54 0.80 5.14 18.36
N ARG A 55 1.87 5.94 18.27
CA ARG A 55 3.25 5.47 18.51
C ARG A 55 3.42 4.90 19.92
N GLU A 56 2.74 5.49 20.90
CA GLU A 56 2.83 5.11 22.31
C GLU A 56 1.83 4.01 22.69
N ASN A 57 1.05 3.53 21.72
CA ASN A 57 0.19 2.36 21.90
C ASN A 57 -0.95 2.55 22.91
N ARG A 58 -1.48 3.76 22.99
CA ARG A 58 -2.53 4.12 23.96
C ARG A 58 -3.93 3.62 23.57
N TYR A 59 -4.07 2.92 22.44
CA TYR A 59 -5.35 2.44 21.90
C TYR A 59 -5.42 0.92 21.85
N SER A 60 -6.55 0.36 22.27
CA SER A 60 -6.81 -1.09 22.30
C SER A 60 -6.74 -1.76 20.93
N TYR A 61 -6.93 -1.01 19.83
CA TYR A 61 -6.81 -1.51 18.46
C TYR A 61 -5.39 -1.91 18.09
N PHE A 62 -4.39 -1.26 18.68
CA PHE A 62 -2.98 -1.61 18.56
C PHE A 62 -2.55 -2.39 19.80
N ASN A 63 -3.18 -3.54 20.07
CA ASN A 63 -2.85 -4.36 21.24
C ASN A 63 -1.55 -5.17 21.05
N ASN A 64 -1.31 -6.12 21.94
CA ASN A 64 -0.14 -7.02 21.93
C ASN A 64 -0.04 -7.94 20.71
N THR A 65 -1.08 -8.04 19.86
CA THR A 65 -1.02 -8.77 18.59
C THR A 65 -0.38 -7.98 17.45
N TRP A 66 -0.11 -6.69 17.69
CA TRP A 66 0.63 -5.83 16.77
C TRP A 66 2.11 -5.77 17.15
N GLU A 67 2.95 -6.05 16.16
CA GLU A 67 4.38 -5.81 16.24
C GLU A 67 4.65 -4.30 16.22
N LYS A 68 5.53 -3.86 17.12
CA LYS A 68 5.99 -2.47 17.24
C LYS A 68 7.44 -2.40 16.80
N ILE A 69 7.67 -1.85 15.62
CA ILE A 69 9.03 -1.83 15.05
C ILE A 69 9.53 -0.39 15.06
N PRO A 70 10.48 -0.01 15.95
CA PRO A 70 10.98 1.36 16.04
C PRO A 70 11.74 1.80 14.77
N GLY A 71 12.37 0.86 14.06
CA GLY A 71 13.00 1.09 12.77
C GLY A 71 13.30 -0.22 12.05
N THR A 72 13.13 -0.28 10.72
CA THR A 72 13.37 -1.50 9.93
C THR A 72 13.60 -1.21 8.45
N ASN A 73 14.56 -1.83 7.79
CA ASN A 73 14.64 -1.69 6.32
C ASN A 73 13.68 -2.65 5.60
N ASN A 74 13.03 -3.56 6.34
CA ASN A 74 12.09 -4.55 5.83
C ASN A 74 10.64 -4.06 5.98
N LEU A 75 10.28 -3.02 5.23
CA LEU A 75 8.89 -2.57 5.13
C LEU A 75 8.09 -3.48 4.19
N MET A 76 6.85 -3.72 4.54
CA MET A 76 5.91 -4.54 3.80
C MET A 76 4.71 -3.71 3.37
N GLN A 77 4.12 -4.04 2.22
CA GLN A 77 2.84 -3.46 1.83
C GLN A 77 1.80 -3.72 2.92
N GLY A 78 1.06 -2.68 3.28
CA GLY A 78 0.05 -2.72 4.33
C GLY A 78 0.57 -2.37 5.73
N ASP A 79 1.89 -2.26 5.94
CA ASP A 79 2.45 -1.74 7.19
C ASP A 79 1.91 -0.34 7.48
N ILE A 80 1.57 -0.06 8.74
CA ILE A 80 1.20 1.28 9.16
C ILE A 80 2.47 1.98 9.65
N ILE A 81 2.88 3.05 8.98
CA ILE A 81 4.02 3.86 9.38
C ILE A 81 3.56 5.12 10.09
N ILE A 82 4.29 5.47 11.14
CA ILE A 82 4.03 6.65 11.97
C ILE A 82 5.22 7.59 11.84
N SER A 83 4.95 8.84 11.49
CA SER A 83 5.88 9.95 11.57
C SER A 83 5.53 10.81 12.78
N THR A 84 6.54 11.22 13.55
CA THR A 84 6.37 12.18 14.65
C THR A 84 6.80 13.58 14.25
N LYS A 85 7.00 13.84 12.96
CA LYS A 85 7.30 15.19 12.46
C LYS A 85 6.04 16.05 12.55
N GLY A 86 6.16 17.27 13.08
CA GLY A 86 5.04 18.18 13.31
C GLY A 86 4.28 17.94 14.61
N LYS A 87 3.36 18.86 14.96
CA LYS A 87 2.65 18.87 16.25
C LYS A 87 1.80 17.62 16.52
N TYR A 88 1.20 17.06 15.49
CA TYR A 88 0.25 15.93 15.59
C TYR A 88 0.82 14.62 15.01
N GLY A 89 2.02 14.67 14.41
CA GLY A 89 2.57 13.59 13.61
C GLY A 89 1.80 13.36 12.30
N HIS A 90 2.19 12.30 11.58
CA HIS A 90 1.49 11.80 10.40
C HIS A 90 1.45 10.27 10.44
N ILE A 91 0.41 9.67 9.87
CA ILE A 91 0.26 8.21 9.80
C ILE A 91 -0.21 7.81 8.41
N ALA A 92 0.38 6.76 7.87
CA ALA A 92 0.12 6.31 6.51
C ALA A 92 0.32 4.81 6.39
N ILE A 93 -0.14 4.23 5.29
CA ILE A 93 -0.03 2.79 5.02
C ILE A 93 0.97 2.57 3.89
N VAL A 94 1.98 1.75 4.10
CA VAL A 94 3.00 1.44 3.09
C VAL A 94 2.34 0.81 1.87
N ASP A 95 2.56 1.41 0.71
CA ASP A 95 2.12 0.91 -0.58
C ASP A 95 3.20 0.03 -1.22
N HIS A 96 4.41 0.56 -1.33
CA HIS A 96 5.60 -0.15 -1.77
C HIS A 96 6.88 0.64 -1.41
N VAL A 97 8.04 0.01 -1.59
CA VAL A 97 9.36 0.66 -1.51
C VAL A 97 10.03 0.52 -2.86
N ALA A 98 10.46 1.64 -3.44
CA ALA A 98 11.16 1.65 -4.72
C ALA A 98 12.12 2.84 -4.78
N ASN A 99 13.24 2.68 -5.48
CA ASN A 99 14.20 3.77 -5.75
C ASN A 99 14.64 4.53 -4.48
N GLY A 100 14.86 3.82 -3.38
CA GLY A 100 15.26 4.42 -2.09
C GLY A 100 14.17 5.24 -1.39
N LYS A 101 12.94 5.27 -1.92
CA LYS A 101 11.78 5.96 -1.35
C LYS A 101 10.75 4.97 -0.81
N ILE A 102 10.01 5.42 0.20
CA ILE A 102 8.86 4.72 0.74
C ILE A 102 7.62 5.37 0.15
N PHE A 103 6.85 4.63 -0.63
CA PHE A 103 5.57 5.07 -1.15
C PHE A 103 4.48 4.65 -0.16
N VAL A 104 3.63 5.60 0.24
CA VAL A 104 2.55 5.35 1.18
C VAL A 104 1.22 5.85 0.65
N LEU A 105 0.17 5.07 0.94
CA LEU A 105 -1.20 5.51 0.87
C LEU A 105 -1.50 6.39 2.08
N GLU A 106 -1.85 7.65 1.83
CA GLU A 106 -2.10 8.65 2.85
C GLU A 106 -3.30 9.53 2.49
N GLN A 107 -3.80 10.25 3.49
CA GLN A 107 -4.72 11.39 3.34
C GLN A 107 -4.19 12.53 4.20
N ASN A 108 -4.38 13.76 3.74
CA ASN A 108 -3.96 14.98 4.46
C ASN A 108 -2.47 14.97 4.87
N GLY A 109 -1.61 14.55 3.94
CA GLY A 109 -0.17 14.59 4.11
C GLY A 109 0.42 15.99 3.93
N ALA A 110 1.74 16.07 3.93
CA ALA A 110 2.44 17.32 3.65
C ALA A 110 2.24 17.74 2.17
N GLY A 111 2.24 19.04 1.90
CA GLY A 111 2.14 19.60 0.53
C GLY A 111 0.97 20.55 0.34
N ILE A 112 0.53 20.70 -0.91
CA ILE A 112 -0.59 21.57 -1.31
C ILE A 112 -1.88 21.12 -0.61
N ASP A 113 -2.67 22.06 -0.11
CA ASP A 113 -3.92 21.85 0.64
C ASP A 113 -3.75 21.14 2.01
N SER A 114 -2.54 21.12 2.58
CA SER A 114 -2.28 20.47 3.87
C SER A 114 -3.10 21.11 4.99
N GLY A 115 -3.69 20.26 5.84
CA GLY A 115 -4.58 20.63 6.94
C GLY A 115 -6.07 20.48 6.61
N SER A 116 -6.46 20.52 5.34
CA SER A 116 -7.87 20.42 4.92
C SER A 116 -8.30 19.02 4.47
N GLY A 117 -7.35 18.19 4.03
CA GLY A 117 -7.63 16.91 3.35
C GLY A 117 -8.41 17.05 2.04
N LEU A 118 -8.47 18.27 1.47
CA LEU A 118 -9.12 18.56 0.18
C LEU A 118 -8.11 18.51 -0.98
N GLY A 119 -8.64 18.57 -2.21
CA GLY A 119 -7.82 18.73 -3.42
C GLY A 119 -6.70 17.69 -3.52
N ALA A 120 -5.46 18.17 -3.57
CA ALA A 120 -4.28 17.32 -3.68
C ALA A 120 -4.07 16.40 -2.46
N ASN A 121 -4.77 16.63 -1.34
CA ASN A 121 -4.65 15.88 -0.09
C ASN A 121 -5.78 14.87 0.17
N ALA A 122 -6.62 14.61 -0.83
CA ALA A 122 -7.42 13.40 -0.88
C ALA A 122 -6.52 12.14 -0.80
N VAL A 123 -7.12 10.96 -0.63
CA VAL A 123 -6.37 9.70 -0.55
C VAL A 123 -5.48 9.53 -1.78
N ARG A 124 -4.17 9.42 -1.56
CA ARG A 124 -3.15 9.37 -2.62
C ARG A 124 -1.99 8.47 -2.23
N VAL A 125 -1.20 8.06 -3.23
CA VAL A 125 0.11 7.45 -3.00
C VAL A 125 1.17 8.54 -3.10
N GLN A 126 1.95 8.73 -2.04
CA GLN A 126 2.97 9.76 -1.95
C GLN A 126 4.33 9.14 -1.60
N PRO A 127 5.42 9.52 -2.29
CA PRO A 127 6.77 9.11 -1.93
C PRO A 127 7.32 9.94 -0.76
N TYR A 128 8.02 9.27 0.15
CA TYR A 128 8.76 9.87 1.24
C TYR A 128 10.17 9.30 1.35
N ASP A 129 11.09 10.10 1.91
CA ASP A 129 12.38 9.62 2.36
C ASP A 129 12.26 8.64 3.54
N PRO A 130 13.19 7.68 3.71
CA PRO A 130 13.18 6.76 4.84
C PRO A 130 13.11 7.44 6.22
N SER A 131 13.61 8.67 6.33
CA SER A 131 13.55 9.50 7.55
C SER A 131 12.13 9.97 7.92
N PHE A 132 11.14 9.77 7.05
CA PHE A 132 9.74 10.05 7.36
C PHE A 132 9.23 9.16 8.49
N ARG A 133 9.66 7.90 8.53
CA ARG A 133 9.18 6.92 9.50
C ARG A 133 9.91 7.04 10.83
N ALA A 134 9.14 7.20 11.90
CA ALA A 134 9.57 7.08 13.29
C ALA A 134 9.18 5.73 13.94
N GLY A 135 8.27 4.96 13.31
CA GLY A 135 7.94 3.60 13.75
C GLY A 135 6.97 2.90 12.79
N VAL A 136 6.83 1.58 12.95
CA VAL A 136 5.91 0.71 12.21
C VAL A 136 4.97 -0.02 13.16
N ARG A 137 3.74 -0.21 12.71
CA ARG A 137 2.78 -1.16 13.27
C ARG A 137 2.46 -2.20 12.20
N ARG A 138 2.65 -3.47 12.56
CA ARG A 138 2.38 -4.63 11.72
C ARG A 138 1.58 -5.66 12.49
N CYS A 139 0.62 -6.31 11.84
CA CYS A 139 -0.14 -7.41 12.41
C CYS A 139 -0.16 -8.59 11.44
N LYS A 140 -0.55 -9.77 11.93
CA LYS A 140 -0.60 -10.99 11.09
C LYS A 140 -1.46 -10.82 9.84
N LYS A 141 -2.58 -10.09 9.93
CA LYS A 141 -3.50 -9.88 8.79
C LYS A 141 -2.83 -9.18 7.61
N ILE A 142 -1.90 -8.25 7.88
CA ILE A 142 -1.10 -7.58 6.84
C ILE A 142 -0.24 -8.60 6.10
N PHE A 143 0.44 -9.48 6.84
CA PHE A 143 1.24 -10.54 6.24
C PHE A 143 0.38 -11.52 5.41
N ASP A 144 -0.79 -11.90 5.92
CA ASP A 144 -1.72 -12.76 5.20
C ASP A 144 -2.18 -12.13 3.87
N HIS A 145 -2.47 -10.83 3.86
CA HIS A 145 -2.79 -10.10 2.61
C HIS A 145 -1.61 -10.05 1.64
N LEU A 146 -0.38 -9.89 2.14
CA LEU A 146 0.82 -9.89 1.31
C LEU A 146 1.04 -11.25 0.65
N GLN A 147 0.75 -12.36 1.32
CA GLN A 147 0.83 -13.69 0.71
C GLN A 147 -0.19 -13.85 -0.42
N LEU A 148 -1.41 -13.31 -0.27
CA LEU A 148 -2.42 -13.32 -1.33
C LEU A 148 -1.98 -12.48 -2.55
N GLU A 149 -1.41 -11.30 -2.31
CA GLU A 149 -0.85 -10.45 -3.36
C GLU A 149 0.29 -11.15 -4.11
N ARG A 150 1.20 -11.79 -3.37
CA ARG A 150 2.30 -12.57 -3.94
C ARG A 150 1.80 -13.72 -4.81
N ALA A 151 0.85 -14.52 -4.31
CA ALA A 151 0.27 -15.63 -5.06
C ALA A 151 -0.41 -15.15 -6.35
N PHE A 152 -1.11 -14.00 -6.30
CA PHE A 152 -1.71 -13.39 -7.49
C PHE A 152 -0.65 -12.98 -8.53
N ILE A 153 0.42 -12.31 -8.09
CA ILE A 153 1.52 -11.89 -8.97
C ILE A 153 2.19 -13.12 -9.58
N GLU A 154 2.48 -14.16 -8.79
CA GLU A 154 3.12 -15.39 -9.27
C GLU A 154 2.30 -16.08 -10.35
N GLN A 155 0.97 -16.19 -10.18
CA GLN A 155 0.09 -16.73 -11.22
C GLN A 155 0.13 -15.90 -12.51
N LYS A 156 0.13 -14.56 -12.38
CA LYS A 156 0.19 -13.65 -13.54
C LYS A 156 1.53 -13.77 -14.27
N VAL A 157 2.64 -13.84 -13.53
CA VAL A 157 3.98 -14.04 -14.11
C VAL A 157 4.05 -15.38 -14.82
N GLN A 158 3.58 -16.47 -14.22
CA GLN A 158 3.57 -17.79 -14.86
C GLN A 158 2.78 -17.80 -16.16
N LYS A 159 1.61 -17.14 -16.19
CA LYS A 159 0.81 -17.00 -17.41
C LYS A 159 1.58 -16.23 -18.50
N LEU A 160 2.13 -15.07 -18.15
CA LEU A 160 2.91 -14.24 -19.09
C LEU A 160 4.16 -14.98 -19.62
N SER A 161 4.86 -15.74 -18.76
CA SER A 161 6.01 -16.54 -19.19
C SER A 161 5.64 -17.61 -20.20
N ARG A 162 4.46 -18.25 -20.06
CA ARG A 162 3.97 -19.23 -21.04
C ARG A 162 3.61 -18.58 -22.38
N GLU A 163 2.93 -17.44 -22.34
CA GLU A 163 2.58 -16.68 -23.54
C GLU A 163 3.83 -16.18 -24.29
N LEU A 164 4.82 -15.68 -23.55
CA LEU A 164 6.09 -15.24 -24.11
C LEU A 164 6.87 -16.40 -24.75
N PHE A 165 6.86 -17.57 -24.12
CA PHE A 165 7.48 -18.77 -24.67
C PHE A 165 6.83 -19.21 -25.99
N ALA A 166 5.50 -19.23 -26.06
CA ALA A 166 4.78 -19.55 -27.30
C ALA A 166 5.12 -18.55 -28.42
N LEU A 167 5.14 -17.25 -28.11
CA LEU A 167 5.50 -16.22 -29.08
C LEU A 167 6.94 -16.36 -29.59
N GLN A 168 7.88 -16.76 -28.74
CA GLN A 168 9.25 -17.03 -29.13
C GLN A 168 9.35 -18.23 -30.09
N GLN A 169 8.55 -19.29 -29.87
CA GLN A 169 8.50 -20.44 -30.77
C GLN A 169 7.93 -20.03 -32.14
N ASP A 170 6.85 -19.26 -32.17
CA ASP A 170 6.25 -18.77 -33.42
C ASP A 170 7.21 -17.88 -34.21
N LEU A 171 7.95 -17.01 -33.52
CA LEU A 171 8.98 -16.17 -34.13
C LEU A 171 10.14 -16.99 -34.70
N HIS A 172 10.60 -18.01 -33.97
CA HIS A 172 11.63 -18.93 -34.45
C HIS A 172 11.18 -19.65 -35.72
N ASN A 173 9.99 -20.26 -35.69
CA ASN A 173 9.41 -20.95 -36.84
C ASN A 173 9.29 -20.03 -38.05
N THR A 174 8.77 -18.81 -37.86
CA THR A 174 8.64 -17.81 -38.94
C THR A 174 9.99 -17.42 -39.53
N THR A 175 11.03 -17.31 -38.70
CA THR A 175 12.39 -16.99 -39.15
C THR A 175 12.95 -18.11 -40.02
N VAL A 176 12.81 -19.36 -39.59
CA VAL A 176 13.21 -20.55 -40.35
C VAL A 176 12.49 -20.61 -41.70
N TYR A 177 11.17 -20.39 -41.73
CA TYR A 177 10.40 -20.35 -42.98
C TYR A 177 10.91 -19.25 -43.94
N ARG A 178 11.22 -18.05 -43.43
CA ARG A 178 11.75 -16.95 -44.25
C ARG A 178 13.13 -17.27 -44.84
N GLU A 179 14.00 -17.93 -44.09
CA GLU A 179 15.31 -18.36 -44.58
C GLU A 179 15.20 -19.44 -45.66
N GLY A 180 14.28 -20.41 -45.50
CA GLY A 180 14.03 -21.45 -46.50
C GLY A 180 13.52 -20.91 -47.85
N ILE A 181 12.78 -19.79 -47.85
CA ILE A 181 12.30 -19.15 -49.09
C ILE A 181 13.43 -18.47 -49.88
N ARG A 182 14.53 -18.04 -49.22
CA ARG A 182 15.65 -17.37 -49.90
C ARG A 182 16.49 -18.30 -50.79
N PHE A 183 16.40 -19.61 -50.63
CA PHE A 183 17.13 -20.60 -51.46
C PHE A 183 16.44 -20.96 -52.80
N LYS A 184 15.31 -20.31 -53.15
CA LYS A 184 14.60 -20.53 -54.43
C LYS A 184 14.87 -19.47 -55.51
N LYS A 185 16.07 -18.91 -55.59
CA LYS A 185 16.51 -18.09 -56.72
C LYS A 185 17.72 -18.69 -57.40
#